data_AF-N1W157-F1
#
_entry.id   AF-N1W157-F1
#
_cell.length_a   1.000
_cell.length_b   1.000
_cell.length_c   1.000
_cell.angle_alpha   90.00
_cell.angle_beta   90.00
_cell.angle_gamma   90.00
#
_symmetry.space_group_name_H-M   'P 1'
#
loop_
_entity.id
_entity.type
_entity.pdbx_description
1 polymer ?
#
loop_
_entity_poly.entity_id
_entity_poly.type
_entity_poly.pdbx_seq_one_letter_code
_entity_poly.pdbx_strand_id
1 'polypeptide(L)'
;MKFAKLFLFSTILLSVMNCAELFQSKKKKDNTNALLAALFVAPGCGSSAVSDASGNGTRYTFTGCSGDVTTTLRAFGFTANAVTFGGGLQGTSAGSTIVTNASSLSATGNDSKAGIEITYIMNQADSTVDAMIQTTPSFAGPGVQLSPTVAQWLDGAIAAPFLTTPSSPWSSSVGVPKTVCLEVHKENSNGHIFGWSIPCNLANRSTYEFEQEDATITGGITDGRIGLKINKAVIQSITIYTSVLGLSNSIQ
;
A
#
# COMPACT_ATOMS: atom_id res chain seq x y z
N MET A 1 -9.62 -47.59 13.63
CA MET A 1 -9.38 -46.16 13.94
C MET A 1 -7.97 -45.85 14.51
N LYS A 2 -6.92 -46.63 14.18
CA LYS A 2 -5.53 -46.37 14.65
C LYS A 2 -4.62 -45.75 13.57
N PHE A 3 -4.92 -45.95 12.28
CA PHE A 3 -4.13 -45.43 11.16
C PHE A 3 -4.41 -43.96 10.81
N ALA A 4 -5.63 -43.46 11.03
CA ALA A 4 -5.97 -42.06 10.77
C ALA A 4 -5.27 -41.08 11.73
N LYS A 5 -4.92 -41.51 12.95
CA LYS A 5 -4.15 -40.69 13.89
C LYS A 5 -2.70 -40.52 13.44
N LEU A 6 -2.09 -41.55 12.84
CA LEU A 6 -0.69 -41.51 12.41
C LEU A 6 -0.46 -40.50 11.26
N PHE A 7 -1.40 -40.42 10.32
CA PHE A 7 -1.32 -39.46 9.20
C PHE A 7 -1.50 -38.01 9.65
N LEU A 8 -2.36 -37.74 10.64
CA LEU A 8 -2.56 -36.39 11.17
C LEU A 8 -1.31 -35.87 11.89
N PHE A 9 -0.58 -36.73 12.60
CA PHE A 9 0.70 -36.35 13.22
C PHE A 9 1.81 -36.13 12.20
N SER A 10 1.82 -36.90 11.09
CA SER A 10 2.83 -36.76 10.05
C SER A 10 2.71 -35.45 9.26
N THR A 11 1.50 -34.99 8.95
CA THR A 11 1.31 -33.72 8.22
C THR A 11 1.61 -32.50 9.07
N ILE A 12 1.35 -32.57 10.39
CA ILE A 12 1.77 -31.54 11.35
C ILE A 12 3.30 -31.55 11.51
N LEU A 13 3.97 -32.71 11.54
CA LEU A 13 5.43 -32.74 11.63
C LEU A 13 6.11 -32.18 10.38
N LEU A 14 5.62 -32.51 9.19
CA LEU A 14 6.19 -32.00 7.93
C LEU A 14 5.94 -30.49 7.73
N SER A 15 4.84 -29.94 8.23
CA SER A 15 4.63 -28.48 8.21
C SER A 15 5.53 -27.75 9.20
N VAL A 16 5.81 -28.33 10.37
CA VAL A 16 6.70 -27.74 11.38
C VAL A 16 8.17 -27.79 10.94
N MET A 17 8.59 -28.79 10.16
CA MET A 17 9.96 -28.87 9.63
C MET A 17 10.26 -27.84 8.53
N ASN A 18 9.27 -27.44 7.73
CA ASN A 18 9.41 -26.30 6.81
C ASN A 18 9.36 -24.93 7.54
N CYS A 19 8.86 -24.89 8.78
CA CYS A 19 8.92 -23.71 9.63
C CYS A 19 10.19 -23.62 10.49
N ALA A 20 11.02 -24.66 10.54
CA ALA A 20 12.22 -24.69 11.38
C ALA A 20 13.30 -23.68 10.95
N GLU A 21 13.31 -23.25 9.68
CA GLU A 21 14.20 -22.19 9.21
C GLU A 21 13.86 -20.81 9.81
N LEU A 22 12.60 -20.60 10.24
CA LEU A 22 12.18 -19.38 10.92
C LEU A 22 12.77 -19.27 12.34
N PHE A 23 13.20 -20.38 12.93
CA PHE A 23 13.71 -20.47 14.31
C PHE A 23 15.24 -20.54 14.41
N GLN A 24 15.98 -20.54 13.30
CA GLN A 24 17.45 -20.63 13.30
C GLN A 24 18.19 -19.29 13.33
N SER A 25 17.50 -18.15 13.48
CA SER A 25 18.19 -16.87 13.67
C SER A 25 18.75 -16.78 15.10
N LYS A 26 19.99 -17.27 15.27
CA LYS A 26 20.84 -17.04 16.45
C LYS A 26 21.25 -15.57 16.57
N LYS A 27 20.31 -14.62 16.65
CA LYS A 27 20.50 -13.27 17.20
C LYS A 27 19.16 -12.77 17.71
N LYS A 28 19.06 -12.57 19.03
CA LYS A 28 17.88 -12.06 19.73
C LYS A 28 17.32 -10.81 19.04
N LYS A 29 16.19 -10.96 18.36
CA LYS A 29 15.17 -9.93 18.17
C LYS A 29 13.84 -10.64 18.34
N ASP A 30 12.95 -10.02 19.11
CA ASP A 30 11.66 -10.60 19.51
C ASP A 30 10.79 -10.83 18.26
N ASN A 31 10.83 -12.05 17.71
CA ASN A 31 10.12 -12.41 16.47
C ASN A 31 8.66 -12.84 16.74
N THR A 32 8.17 -12.60 17.95
CA THR A 32 6.82 -12.97 18.41
C THR A 32 5.73 -12.36 17.51
N ASN A 33 5.94 -11.16 16.97
CA ASN A 33 5.02 -10.53 16.00
C ASN A 33 5.04 -11.22 14.62
N ALA A 34 6.19 -11.69 14.16
CA ALA A 34 6.31 -12.44 12.90
C ALA A 34 5.70 -13.84 13.02
N LEU A 35 5.83 -14.47 14.19
CA LEU A 35 5.18 -15.73 14.52
C LEU A 35 3.66 -15.57 14.61
N LEU A 36 3.16 -14.52 15.26
CA LEU A 36 1.72 -14.21 15.28
C LEU A 36 1.19 -13.92 13.87
N ALA A 37 1.90 -13.11 13.08
CA ALA A 37 1.53 -12.84 11.69
C ALA A 37 1.38 -14.13 10.89
N ALA A 38 2.36 -15.05 10.99
CA ALA A 38 2.37 -16.34 10.30
C ALA A 38 1.23 -17.28 10.76
N LEU A 39 0.81 -17.21 12.02
CA LEU A 39 -0.30 -18.00 12.58
C LEU A 39 -1.69 -17.46 12.20
N PHE A 40 -1.80 -16.17 11.85
CA PHE A 40 -3.06 -15.52 11.46
C PHE A 40 -3.25 -15.33 9.94
N VAL A 41 -2.35 -15.87 9.12
CA VAL A 41 -2.46 -15.88 7.64
C VAL A 41 -3.57 -16.85 7.22
N ALA A 42 -4.83 -16.44 7.38
CA ALA A 42 -5.92 -17.05 6.63
C ALA A 42 -5.60 -16.93 5.12
N PRO A 43 -6.05 -17.87 4.26
CA PRO A 43 -5.84 -17.76 2.81
C PRO A 43 -6.29 -16.37 2.30
N GLY A 44 -5.37 -15.61 1.71
CA GLY A 44 -5.64 -14.25 1.22
C GLY A 44 -5.49 -13.11 2.24
N CYS A 45 -4.90 -13.36 3.42
CA CYS A 45 -4.42 -12.33 4.35
C CYS A 45 -2.91 -12.47 4.53
N GLY A 46 -2.11 -11.44 4.27
CA GLY A 46 -0.67 -11.56 4.50
C GLY A 46 0.17 -10.58 3.71
N SER A 47 1.48 -10.72 3.86
CA SER A 47 2.47 -9.99 3.05
C SER A 47 3.27 -10.96 2.18
N SER A 48 3.53 -10.58 0.93
CA SER A 48 4.39 -11.33 0.01
C SER A 48 5.35 -10.38 -0.72
N ALA A 49 6.55 -10.85 -1.04
CA ALA A 49 7.46 -10.10 -1.91
C ALA A 49 6.87 -9.97 -3.33
N VAL A 50 7.12 -8.83 -3.97
CA VAL A 50 6.84 -8.57 -5.39
C VAL A 50 8.18 -8.29 -6.07
N SER A 51 8.38 -8.91 -7.23
CA SER A 51 9.53 -8.66 -8.11
C SER A 51 9.04 -8.80 -9.54
N ASP A 52 8.88 -7.68 -10.23
CA ASP A 52 8.34 -7.61 -11.59
C ASP A 52 8.96 -6.46 -12.40
N ALA A 53 8.38 -6.16 -13.57
CA ALA A 53 8.84 -5.09 -14.46
C ALA A 53 8.77 -3.68 -13.83
N SER A 54 7.94 -3.51 -12.80
CA SER A 54 7.90 -2.28 -12.02
C SER A 54 9.04 -2.22 -11.01
N GLY A 55 9.46 -3.36 -10.46
CA GLY A 55 10.62 -3.46 -9.57
C GLY A 55 10.35 -4.40 -8.41
N ASN A 56 11.01 -4.15 -7.29
CA ASN A 56 10.88 -4.93 -6.07
C ASN A 56 10.01 -4.20 -5.03
N GLY A 57 9.13 -4.95 -4.37
CA GLY A 57 8.25 -4.41 -3.34
C GLY A 57 7.69 -5.47 -2.41
N THR A 58 6.75 -5.04 -1.57
CA THR A 58 5.97 -5.92 -0.71
C THR A 58 4.48 -5.67 -0.95
N ARG A 59 3.75 -6.73 -1.27
CA ARG A 59 2.29 -6.72 -1.36
C ARG A 59 1.68 -7.16 -0.05
N TYR A 60 0.77 -6.36 0.47
CA TYR A 60 -0.06 -6.65 1.63
C TYR A 60 -1.48 -6.92 1.14
N THR A 61 -2.01 -8.10 1.42
CA THR A 61 -3.37 -8.52 1.03
C THR A 61 -4.26 -8.58 2.27
N PHE A 62 -5.46 -8.01 2.17
CA PHE A 62 -6.39 -7.85 3.29
C PHE A 62 -7.69 -8.66 3.15
N THR A 63 -8.01 -9.18 1.96
CA THR A 63 -9.31 -9.80 1.65
C THR A 63 -9.66 -10.99 2.56
N GLY A 64 -8.67 -11.78 2.98
CA GLY A 64 -8.86 -12.89 3.91
C GLY A 64 -8.64 -12.56 5.39
N CYS A 65 -8.29 -11.32 5.72
CA CYS A 65 -7.92 -10.97 7.08
C CYS A 65 -9.15 -10.92 8.00
N SER A 66 -8.96 -11.33 9.25
CA SER A 66 -9.98 -11.30 10.30
C SER A 66 -9.34 -11.11 11.67
N GLY A 67 -10.16 -10.93 12.71
CA GLY A 67 -9.68 -10.72 14.08
C GLY A 67 -9.27 -9.27 14.37
N ASP A 68 -8.33 -9.10 15.29
CA ASP A 68 -7.89 -7.77 15.73
C ASP A 68 -7.03 -7.06 14.67
N VAL A 69 -7.65 -6.08 14.01
CA VAL A 69 -7.06 -5.31 12.91
C VAL A 69 -5.79 -4.56 13.30
N THR A 70 -5.73 -4.01 14.51
CA THR A 70 -4.57 -3.25 14.99
C THR A 70 -3.36 -4.15 15.17
N THR A 71 -3.54 -5.35 15.71
CA THR A 71 -2.47 -6.34 15.90
C THR A 71 -1.95 -6.84 14.56
N THR A 72 -2.85 -7.20 13.63
CA THR A 72 -2.47 -7.67 12.29
C THR A 72 -1.71 -6.61 11.52
N LEU A 73 -2.25 -5.38 11.47
CA LEU A 73 -1.60 -4.27 10.77
C LEU A 73 -0.26 -3.88 11.40
N ARG A 74 -0.15 -3.92 12.74
CA ARG A 74 1.13 -3.71 13.43
C ARG A 74 2.17 -4.76 13.03
N ALA A 75 1.74 -6.02 12.87
CA ALA A 75 2.62 -7.08 12.42
C ALA A 75 3.07 -6.89 10.95
N PHE A 76 2.23 -6.28 10.11
CA PHE A 76 2.59 -5.82 8.76
C PHE A 76 3.37 -4.49 8.74
N GLY A 77 3.67 -3.90 9.89
CA GLY A 77 4.44 -2.67 9.98
C GLY A 77 3.63 -1.39 9.75
N PHE A 78 2.32 -1.41 10.02
CA PHE A 78 1.45 -0.24 9.96
C PHE A 78 0.96 0.19 11.36
N THR A 79 0.70 1.48 11.51
CA THR A 79 -0.18 2.04 12.54
C THR A 79 -1.55 2.22 11.92
N ALA A 80 -2.60 1.98 12.71
CA ALA A 80 -3.98 1.95 12.23
C ALA A 80 -4.89 2.77 13.15
N ASN A 81 -5.83 3.50 12.56
CA ASN A 81 -6.84 4.27 13.26
C ASN A 81 -8.21 4.02 12.63
N ALA A 82 -9.21 3.66 13.46
CA ALA A 82 -10.61 3.51 13.04
C ALA A 82 -10.81 2.63 11.78
N VAL A 83 -10.08 1.54 11.65
CA VAL A 83 -10.24 0.57 10.56
C VAL A 83 -10.69 -0.78 11.12
N THR A 84 -11.26 -1.63 10.26
CA THR A 84 -11.67 -3.00 10.60
C THR A 84 -11.51 -3.93 9.40
N PHE A 85 -11.59 -5.24 9.62
CA PHE A 85 -11.66 -6.22 8.54
C PHE A 85 -13.11 -6.55 8.16
N GLY A 86 -13.40 -6.53 6.87
CA GLY A 86 -14.71 -6.88 6.28
C GLY A 86 -14.59 -7.30 4.82
N GLY A 87 -13.93 -8.42 4.51
CA GLY A 87 -13.62 -8.79 3.12
C GLY A 87 -12.49 -7.93 2.51
N GLY A 88 -11.66 -7.34 3.36
CA GLY A 88 -10.64 -6.35 3.07
C GLY A 88 -10.51 -5.38 4.25
N LEU A 89 -9.60 -4.43 4.14
CA LEU A 89 -9.45 -3.37 5.15
C LEU A 89 -10.46 -2.25 4.88
N GLN A 90 -11.33 -1.96 5.85
CA GLN A 90 -12.38 -0.95 5.74
C GLN A 90 -12.21 0.15 6.78
N GLY A 91 -12.54 1.38 6.40
CA GLY A 91 -12.67 2.48 7.35
C GLY A 91 -14.00 2.43 8.10
N THR A 92 -14.00 2.70 9.40
CA THR A 92 -15.21 2.82 10.23
C THR A 92 -15.68 4.26 10.39
N SER A 93 -14.92 5.23 9.85
CA SER A 93 -15.22 6.66 9.86
C SER A 93 -14.54 7.39 8.69
N ALA A 94 -14.86 8.67 8.47
CA ALA A 94 -14.18 9.48 7.46
C ALA A 94 -12.69 9.75 7.78
N GLY A 95 -12.26 9.55 9.03
CA GLY A 95 -10.88 9.73 9.48
C GLY A 95 -10.08 8.43 9.63
N SER A 96 -10.55 7.35 9.03
CA SER A 96 -9.90 6.03 9.15
C SER A 96 -8.60 6.01 8.38
N THR A 97 -7.49 5.66 9.03
CA THR A 97 -6.17 5.70 8.40
C THR A 97 -5.34 4.47 8.71
N ILE A 98 -4.42 4.18 7.80
CA ILE A 98 -3.23 3.36 8.05
C ILE A 98 -1.99 4.09 7.56
N VAL A 99 -0.87 3.94 8.27
CA VAL A 99 0.40 4.56 7.90
C VAL A 99 1.53 3.59 8.22
N THR A 100 2.51 3.44 7.33
CA THR A 100 3.68 2.60 7.62
C THR A 100 4.47 3.15 8.82
N ASN A 101 5.02 2.25 9.62
CA ASN A 101 5.78 2.57 10.82
C ASN A 101 7.22 3.04 10.49
N ALA A 102 7.70 2.70 9.30
CA ALA A 102 9.01 3.05 8.80
C ALA A 102 8.92 3.57 7.36
N SER A 103 9.98 4.27 6.94
CA SER A 103 10.16 4.68 5.55
C SER A 103 10.26 3.47 4.64
N SER A 104 9.63 3.55 3.48
CA SER A 104 9.59 2.49 2.47
C SER A 104 10.18 2.93 1.13
N LEU A 105 10.86 4.08 1.09
CA LEU A 105 11.38 4.67 -0.14
C LEU A 105 12.79 4.19 -0.49
N SER A 106 13.05 4.06 -1.78
CA SER A 106 14.41 4.13 -2.31
C SER A 106 14.83 5.58 -2.46
N ALA A 107 15.91 5.99 -1.80
CA ALA A 107 16.55 7.28 -1.99
C ALA A 107 17.85 7.11 -2.78
N THR A 108 18.09 7.99 -3.77
CA THR A 108 19.36 8.07 -4.48
C THR A 108 19.78 9.53 -4.55
N GLY A 109 20.79 9.93 -3.78
CA GLY A 109 21.17 11.35 -3.66
C GLY A 109 20.08 12.17 -2.97
N ASN A 110 19.70 13.31 -3.57
CA ASN A 110 18.64 14.20 -3.06
C ASN A 110 17.23 13.84 -3.55
N ASP A 111 17.15 12.92 -4.51
CA ASP A 111 15.90 12.51 -5.14
C ASP A 111 15.38 11.23 -4.47
N SER A 112 14.08 11.20 -4.26
CA SER A 112 13.38 10.05 -3.69
C SER A 112 12.16 9.74 -4.52
N LYS A 113 12.03 8.47 -4.91
CA LYS A 113 10.90 7.97 -5.69
C LYS A 113 10.11 7.00 -4.84
N ALA A 114 8.80 7.15 -4.90
CA ALA A 114 7.85 6.38 -4.13
C ALA A 114 6.78 5.83 -5.06
N GLY A 115 6.50 4.54 -4.97
CA GLY A 115 5.56 3.86 -5.84
C GLY A 115 4.64 2.96 -5.05
N ILE A 116 3.34 3.07 -5.30
CA ILE A 116 2.33 2.20 -4.69
C ILE A 116 1.33 1.70 -5.72
N GLU A 117 0.89 0.48 -5.51
CA GLU A 117 -0.27 -0.10 -6.18
C GLU A 117 -1.35 -0.33 -5.14
N ILE A 118 -2.59 0.08 -5.41
CA ILE A 118 -3.72 -0.14 -4.50
C ILE A 118 -4.83 -0.82 -5.28
N THR A 119 -5.36 -1.91 -4.72
CA THR A 119 -6.62 -2.49 -5.19
C THR A 119 -7.69 -2.21 -4.16
N TYR A 120 -8.77 -1.55 -4.58
CA TYR A 120 -9.85 -1.12 -3.69
C TYR A 120 -11.23 -1.28 -4.33
N ILE A 121 -12.27 -1.25 -3.50
CA ILE A 121 -13.67 -1.16 -3.90
C ILE A 121 -14.27 0.07 -3.22
N MET A 122 -14.94 0.94 -3.97
CA MET A 122 -15.71 2.06 -3.41
C MET A 122 -17.15 1.60 -3.15
N ASN A 123 -17.67 1.79 -1.94
CA ASN A 123 -19.00 1.25 -1.58
C ASN A 123 -20.13 2.24 -1.82
N GLN A 124 -19.83 3.54 -1.96
CA GLN A 124 -20.80 4.62 -2.15
C GLN A 124 -20.28 5.68 -3.14
N ALA A 125 -21.19 6.52 -3.65
CA ALA A 125 -20.86 7.58 -4.61
C ALA A 125 -19.94 8.68 -4.03
N ASP A 126 -19.90 8.83 -2.70
CA ASP A 126 -19.05 9.76 -1.98
C ASP A 126 -17.88 9.07 -1.26
N SER A 127 -17.52 7.85 -1.70
CA SER A 127 -16.35 7.15 -1.18
C SER A 127 -15.07 7.90 -1.54
N THR A 128 -14.09 7.86 -0.65
CA THR A 128 -12.74 8.35 -0.96
C THR A 128 -11.67 7.39 -0.46
N VAL A 129 -10.57 7.33 -1.22
CA VAL A 129 -9.30 6.75 -0.79
C VAL A 129 -8.24 7.82 -0.99
N ASP A 130 -7.72 8.36 0.11
CA ASP A 130 -6.57 9.27 0.05
C ASP A 130 -5.30 8.42 0.18
N ALA A 131 -4.47 8.41 -0.84
CA ALA A 131 -3.25 7.64 -0.91
C ALA A 131 -2.04 8.57 -0.78
N MET A 132 -1.41 8.58 0.39
CA MET A 132 -0.23 9.38 0.68
C MET A 132 1.02 8.56 0.42
N ILE A 133 1.84 9.04 -0.50
CA ILE A 133 2.91 8.24 -1.09
C ILE A 133 4.25 8.60 -0.43
N GLN A 134 4.35 9.80 0.13
CA GLN A 134 5.39 10.19 1.08
C GLN A 134 4.75 10.99 2.21
N THR A 135 4.67 10.44 3.41
CA THR A 135 3.91 11.07 4.49
C THR A 135 4.56 11.03 5.86
N THR A 136 4.17 12.01 6.68
CA THR A 136 4.42 12.02 8.12
C THR A 136 3.45 11.10 8.86
N PRO A 137 3.70 10.72 10.13
CA PRO A 137 2.72 10.02 10.96
C PRO A 137 1.37 10.74 11.07
N SER A 138 1.34 12.06 10.84
CA SER A 138 0.14 12.91 10.86
C SER A 138 -0.56 13.04 9.50
N PHE A 139 -0.19 12.23 8.49
CA PHE A 139 -0.85 12.24 7.18
C PHE A 139 -0.65 13.55 6.39
N ALA A 140 0.54 14.16 6.52
CA ALA A 140 0.96 15.33 5.72
C ALA A 140 1.96 14.90 4.63
N GLY A 141 1.96 15.54 3.46
CA GLY A 141 2.87 15.25 2.33
C GLY A 141 2.16 15.07 0.98
N PRO A 142 2.87 14.67 -0.09
CA PRO A 142 2.25 14.44 -1.40
C PRO A 142 1.43 13.14 -1.45
N GLY A 143 0.30 13.21 -2.17
CA GLY A 143 -0.54 12.05 -2.40
C GLY A 143 -1.56 12.24 -3.52
N VAL A 144 -2.48 11.28 -3.62
CA VAL A 144 -3.61 11.30 -4.56
C VAL A 144 -4.89 10.92 -3.82
N GLN A 145 -5.93 11.73 -3.94
CA GLN A 145 -7.28 11.35 -3.55
C GLN A 145 -8.02 10.74 -4.73
N LEU A 146 -8.61 9.57 -4.49
CA LEU A 146 -9.42 8.86 -5.46
C LEU A 146 -10.87 8.87 -4.98
N SER A 147 -11.77 9.26 -5.87
CA SER A 147 -13.23 9.15 -5.70
C SER A 147 -13.83 8.40 -6.89
N PRO A 148 -15.15 8.08 -6.90
CA PRO A 148 -15.77 7.40 -8.02
C PRO A 148 -15.65 8.14 -9.36
N THR A 149 -15.50 9.46 -9.36
CA THR A 149 -15.55 10.28 -10.58
C THR A 149 -14.37 11.22 -10.77
N VAL A 150 -13.50 11.37 -9.76
CA VAL A 150 -12.35 12.29 -9.83
C VAL A 150 -11.13 11.67 -9.14
N ALA A 151 -9.96 11.89 -9.75
CA ALA A 151 -8.66 11.80 -9.08
C ALA A 151 -8.12 13.22 -8.86
N GLN A 152 -7.61 13.51 -7.66
CA GLN A 152 -7.07 14.81 -7.27
C GLN A 152 -5.69 14.60 -6.63
N TRP A 153 -4.76 15.53 -6.83
CA TRP A 153 -3.52 15.49 -6.07
C TRP A 153 -3.75 16.05 -4.66
N LEU A 154 -2.89 15.64 -3.73
CA LEU A 154 -2.97 16.01 -2.32
C LEU A 154 -1.70 16.71 -1.85
N ASP A 155 -1.91 17.78 -1.08
CA ASP A 155 -0.95 18.33 -0.13
C ASP A 155 -1.48 18.10 1.30
N GLY A 156 -1.05 16.99 1.91
CA GLY A 156 -1.64 16.50 3.15
C GLY A 156 -3.11 16.15 2.96
N ALA A 157 -3.99 16.81 3.71
CA ALA A 157 -5.44 16.61 3.64
C ALA A 157 -6.13 17.50 2.60
N ILE A 158 -5.39 18.36 1.89
CA ILE A 158 -5.94 19.34 0.94
C ILE A 158 -5.89 18.75 -0.46
N ALA A 159 -7.06 18.57 -1.08
CA ALA A 159 -7.20 18.05 -2.44
C ALA A 159 -7.31 19.18 -3.47
N ALA A 160 -6.62 19.03 -4.59
CA ALA A 160 -6.64 19.96 -5.71
C ALA A 160 -6.67 19.20 -7.06
N PRO A 161 -7.27 19.79 -8.10
CA PRO A 161 -7.28 19.19 -9.43
C PRO A 161 -5.85 19.09 -9.99
N PHE A 162 -5.59 18.04 -10.76
CA PHE A 162 -4.39 17.92 -11.60
C PHE A 162 -4.43 18.96 -12.73
N LEU A 163 -3.37 19.76 -12.89
CA LEU A 163 -3.32 20.85 -13.86
C LEU A 163 -2.42 20.56 -15.08
N THR A 164 -1.33 19.81 -14.90
CA THR A 164 -0.36 19.53 -15.97
C THR A 164 -0.95 18.57 -17.00
N THR A 165 -1.31 17.38 -16.54
CA THR A 165 -2.11 16.42 -17.30
C THR A 165 -3.40 16.23 -16.53
N PRO A 166 -4.50 16.94 -16.91
CA PRO A 166 -5.79 16.74 -16.28
C PRO A 166 -6.15 15.27 -16.35
N SER A 167 -6.78 14.75 -15.29
CA SER A 167 -7.23 13.37 -15.32
C SER A 167 -8.05 13.12 -16.57
N SER A 168 -7.55 12.27 -17.47
CA SER A 168 -8.43 11.58 -18.43
C SER A 168 -9.62 11.03 -17.65
N PRO A 169 -10.86 11.03 -18.19
CA PRO A 169 -12.09 10.90 -17.40
C PRO A 169 -12.00 9.75 -16.40
N TRP A 170 -11.63 10.11 -15.17
CA TRP A 170 -11.37 9.14 -14.13
C TRP A 170 -12.71 8.57 -13.71
N SER A 171 -12.87 7.26 -13.79
CA SER A 171 -14.06 6.61 -13.27
C SER A 171 -13.70 5.37 -12.49
N SER A 172 -14.20 5.27 -11.27
CA SER A 172 -14.22 4.07 -10.47
C SER A 172 -15.68 3.72 -10.22
N SER A 173 -16.13 2.58 -10.74
CA SER A 173 -17.50 2.14 -10.51
C SER A 173 -17.69 1.72 -9.05
N VAL A 174 -18.78 2.18 -8.43
CA VAL A 174 -19.18 1.74 -7.09
C VAL A 174 -19.41 0.22 -7.10
N GLY A 175 -18.86 -0.48 -6.11
CA GLY A 175 -18.97 -1.92 -5.95
C GLY A 175 -18.04 -2.76 -6.83
N VAL A 176 -17.24 -2.14 -7.71
CA VAL A 176 -16.31 -2.84 -8.60
C VAL A 176 -14.87 -2.65 -8.11
N PRO A 177 -14.07 -3.71 -8.00
CA PRO A 177 -12.65 -3.59 -7.71
C PRO A 177 -11.93 -2.75 -8.78
N LYS A 178 -11.15 -1.77 -8.34
CA LYS A 178 -10.25 -0.99 -9.19
C LYS A 178 -8.83 -1.10 -8.65
N THR A 179 -7.88 -1.29 -9.57
CA THR A 179 -6.44 -1.28 -9.26
C THR A 179 -5.82 -0.03 -9.85
N VAL A 180 -4.96 0.61 -9.08
CA VAL A 180 -4.32 1.87 -9.46
C VAL A 180 -2.84 1.78 -9.16
N CYS A 181 -2.02 2.33 -10.04
CA CYS A 181 -0.61 2.57 -9.81
C CYS A 181 -0.40 4.06 -9.61
N LEU A 182 0.26 4.44 -8.51
CA LEU A 182 0.51 5.83 -8.17
C LEU A 182 1.99 6.01 -7.84
N GLU A 183 2.56 7.13 -8.29
CA GLU A 183 3.95 7.46 -8.09
C GLU A 183 4.11 8.91 -7.63
N VAL A 184 5.10 9.12 -6.75
CA VAL A 184 5.58 10.46 -6.38
C VAL A 184 7.09 10.48 -6.50
N HIS A 185 7.58 11.39 -7.33
CA HIS A 185 9.00 11.67 -7.49
C HIS A 185 9.28 13.01 -6.82
N LYS A 186 10.25 13.04 -5.91
CA LYS A 186 10.77 14.29 -5.38
C LYS A 186 11.79 14.82 -6.37
N GLU A 187 11.41 15.87 -7.08
CA GLU A 187 12.25 16.61 -8.00
C GLU A 187 12.55 17.94 -7.32
N ASN A 188 13.65 18.01 -6.56
CA ASN A 188 14.00 19.14 -5.69
C ASN A 188 13.07 19.33 -4.47
N SER A 189 12.52 20.53 -4.27
CA SER A 189 11.57 20.86 -3.20
C SER A 189 10.11 20.56 -3.56
N ASN A 190 9.84 20.24 -4.82
CA ASN A 190 8.51 19.97 -5.33
C ASN A 190 8.27 18.47 -5.52
N GLY A 191 7.00 18.09 -5.51
CA GLY A 191 6.57 16.74 -5.83
C GLY A 191 6.09 16.66 -7.27
N HIS A 192 6.54 15.65 -7.99
CA HIS A 192 5.96 15.23 -9.24
C HIS A 192 5.06 14.02 -8.95
N ILE A 193 3.74 14.20 -9.11
CA ILE A 193 2.71 13.24 -8.68
C ILE A 193 1.93 12.75 -9.89
N PHE A 194 1.85 11.44 -10.11
CA PHE A 194 1.17 10.88 -11.29
C PHE A 194 0.64 9.47 -11.04
N GLY A 195 -0.20 8.98 -11.96
CA GLY A 195 -0.76 7.64 -11.85
C GLY A 195 -1.50 7.10 -13.06
N TRP A 196 -1.94 5.84 -12.90
CA TRP A 196 -2.66 5.05 -13.89
C TRP A 196 -3.71 4.16 -13.22
N SER A 197 -4.83 3.90 -13.89
CA SER A 197 -5.87 2.95 -13.47
C SER A 197 -5.58 1.48 -13.84
N ILE A 198 -4.33 1.06 -13.74
CA ILE A 198 -3.85 -0.29 -14.03
C ILE A 198 -2.80 -0.75 -13.01
N PRO A 199 -2.49 -2.06 -12.92
CA PRO A 199 -1.36 -2.55 -12.14
C PRO A 199 -0.05 -1.87 -12.53
N CYS A 200 0.84 -1.64 -11.56
CA CYS A 200 2.07 -0.88 -11.80
C CYS A 200 2.98 -1.54 -12.83
N ASN A 201 3.06 -2.88 -12.88
CA ASN A 201 3.87 -3.60 -13.84
C ASN A 201 3.41 -3.43 -15.30
N LEU A 202 2.22 -2.89 -15.53
CA LEU A 202 1.68 -2.56 -16.86
C LEU A 202 1.70 -1.06 -17.15
N ALA A 203 2.09 -0.22 -16.19
CA ALA A 203 2.10 1.23 -16.32
C ALA A 203 3.07 1.70 -17.41
N ASN A 204 2.56 2.49 -18.36
CA ASN A 204 3.39 3.15 -19.36
C ASN A 204 3.89 4.49 -18.81
N ARG A 205 5.15 4.52 -18.38
CA ARG A 205 5.83 5.72 -17.82
C ARG A 205 6.13 6.83 -18.83
N SER A 206 5.73 6.66 -20.08
CA SER A 206 5.75 7.74 -21.08
C SER A 206 4.39 8.42 -21.27
N THR A 207 3.33 7.93 -20.63
CA THR A 207 1.97 8.48 -20.76
C THR A 207 1.17 8.30 -19.46
N TYR A 208 0.89 9.39 -18.75
CA TYR A 208 0.15 9.38 -17.48
C TYR A 208 -1.35 9.56 -17.70
N GLU A 209 -2.19 8.98 -16.83
CA GLU A 209 -3.64 9.23 -16.86
C GLU A 209 -3.99 10.57 -16.20
N PHE A 210 -3.22 10.94 -15.18
CA PHE A 210 -3.22 12.23 -14.50
C PHE A 210 -1.83 12.53 -13.96
N GLU A 211 -1.50 13.82 -13.87
CA GLU A 211 -0.18 14.29 -13.45
C GLU A 211 -0.23 15.71 -12.91
N GLN A 212 0.55 15.94 -11.86
CA GLN A 212 0.89 17.25 -11.37
C GLN A 212 2.42 17.34 -11.30
N GLU A 213 2.99 18.09 -12.23
CA GLU A 213 4.38 18.53 -12.16
C GLU A 213 4.51 19.68 -11.14
N ASP A 214 5.69 19.81 -10.54
CA ASP A 214 6.03 20.91 -9.64
C ASP A 214 5.02 21.18 -8.49
N ALA A 215 4.39 20.12 -7.96
CA ALA A 215 3.46 20.24 -6.84
C ALA A 215 4.19 20.81 -5.62
N THR A 216 3.76 22.00 -5.16
CA THR A 216 4.28 22.59 -3.93
C THR A 216 3.69 21.84 -2.73
N ILE A 217 4.55 21.22 -1.92
CA ILE A 217 4.14 20.44 -0.74
C ILE A 217 4.37 21.24 0.54
N THR A 218 3.29 21.57 1.24
CA THR A 218 3.34 22.26 2.54
C THR A 218 3.96 21.35 3.60
N GLY A 219 5.04 21.81 4.23
CA GLY A 219 5.81 21.00 5.19
C GLY A 219 6.89 20.13 4.55
N GLY A 220 7.01 20.15 3.22
CA GLY A 220 8.04 19.47 2.46
C GLY A 220 7.83 17.96 2.32
N ILE A 221 8.61 17.37 1.43
CA ILE A 221 8.60 15.93 1.17
C ILE A 221 9.54 15.26 2.17
N THR A 222 8.98 14.64 3.21
CA THR A 222 9.74 14.03 4.30
C THR A 222 9.26 12.62 4.69
N ASP A 223 10.16 11.91 5.38
CA ASP A 223 10.05 10.62 6.09
C ASP A 223 9.54 9.37 5.34
N GLY A 224 9.09 9.51 4.10
CA GLY A 224 8.97 8.42 3.13
C GLY A 224 8.10 7.25 3.58
N ARG A 225 7.18 7.50 4.49
CA ARG A 225 6.13 6.54 4.85
C ARG A 225 5.04 6.60 3.80
N ILE A 226 4.28 5.52 3.71
CA ILE A 226 3.09 5.43 2.88
C ILE A 226 1.89 5.29 3.80
N GLY A 227 0.80 5.98 3.47
CA GLY A 227 -0.43 5.89 4.24
C GLY A 227 -1.67 5.94 3.37
N LEU A 228 -2.74 5.33 3.84
CA LEU A 228 -4.07 5.45 3.26
C LEU A 228 -5.04 6.06 4.26
N LYS A 229 -5.95 6.91 3.79
CA LYS A 229 -7.16 7.30 4.48
C LYS A 229 -8.35 6.73 3.72
N ILE A 230 -9.20 6.01 4.44
CA ILE A 230 -10.20 5.13 3.85
C ILE A 230 -11.57 5.62 4.31
N ASN A 231 -12.40 6.09 3.39
CA ASN A 231 -13.76 6.52 3.68
C ASN A 231 -14.75 5.79 2.75
N LYS A 232 -15.62 4.96 3.35
CA LYS A 232 -16.64 4.17 2.63
C LYS A 232 -16.07 3.30 1.50
N ALA A 233 -14.82 2.87 1.64
CA ALA A 233 -14.14 2.00 0.70
C ALA A 233 -13.56 0.76 1.41
N VAL A 234 -13.27 -0.27 0.63
CA VAL A 234 -12.58 -1.48 1.06
C VAL A 234 -11.26 -1.57 0.31
N ILE A 235 -10.15 -1.63 1.03
CA ILE A 235 -8.84 -1.89 0.45
C ILE A 235 -8.62 -3.40 0.45
N GLN A 236 -8.46 -3.99 -0.74
CA GLN A 236 -8.19 -5.41 -0.90
C GLN A 236 -6.70 -5.71 -0.81
N SER A 237 -5.86 -4.86 -1.39
CA SER A 237 -4.41 -4.98 -1.28
C SER A 237 -3.69 -3.65 -1.50
N ILE A 238 -2.46 -3.57 -0.98
CA ILE A 238 -1.50 -2.49 -1.25
C ILE A 238 -0.17 -3.15 -1.58
N THR A 239 0.42 -2.79 -2.71
CA THR A 239 1.83 -3.08 -3.00
C THR A 239 2.63 -1.81 -2.77
N ILE A 240 3.67 -1.89 -1.94
CA ILE A 240 4.62 -0.81 -1.71
C ILE A 240 5.93 -1.18 -2.38
N TYR A 241 6.35 -0.40 -3.38
CA TYR A 241 7.59 -0.62 -4.11
C TYR A 241 8.77 0.04 -3.39
N THR A 242 9.83 -0.74 -3.19
CA THR A 242 11.06 -0.37 -2.46
C THR A 242 12.24 -0.11 -3.40
N SER A 243 12.05 -0.29 -4.71
CA SER A 243 13.00 0.11 -5.75
C SER A 243 12.29 0.97 -6.79
N VAL A 244 13.08 1.73 -7.55
CA VAL A 244 12.60 2.69 -8.54
C VAL A 244 11.64 2.03 -9.53
N LEU A 245 10.45 2.63 -9.60
CA LEU A 245 9.47 2.42 -10.65
C LEU A 245 9.88 3.30 -11.85
N GLY A 246 10.70 2.78 -12.76
CA GLY A 246 11.16 3.50 -13.97
C GLY A 246 12.56 3.10 -14.43
N LEU A 247 12.72 2.90 -15.74
CA LEU A 247 13.96 2.51 -16.38
C LEU A 247 15.11 3.47 -16.05
N SER A 248 16.31 2.92 -16.03
CA SER A 248 17.60 3.48 -15.64
C SER A 248 18.05 4.81 -16.28
N ASN A 249 17.21 5.53 -17.04
CA ASN A 249 17.62 6.65 -17.89
C ASN A 249 16.67 7.87 -17.90
N SER A 250 15.67 8.00 -17.02
CA SER A 250 14.75 9.16 -17.04
C SER A 250 14.95 10.17 -15.89
N ILE A 251 16.21 10.44 -15.54
CA ILE A 251 16.55 11.70 -14.84
C ILE A 251 17.36 12.51 -15.84
N GLN A 252 16.69 13.43 -16.54
CA GLN A 252 17.33 14.62 -17.10
C GLN A 252 16.70 15.82 -16.44
#